data_AF-A0A0G1REA2-F1
#
_entry.id   AF-A0A0G1REA2-F1
#
_cell.length_a   1.000
_cell.length_b   1.000
_cell.length_c   1.000
_cell.angle_alpha   90.00
_cell.angle_beta   90.00
_cell.angle_gamma   90.00
#
_symmetry.space_group_name_H-M   'P 1'
#
loop_
_entity.id
_entity.type
_entity.pdbx_description
1 polymer ?
#
loop_
_entity_poly.entity_id
_entity_poly.type
_entity_poly.pdbx_seq_one_letter_code
_entity_poly.pdbx_strand_id
1 'polypeptide(L)'
;KDKGYSVVSYLDRIEFIQQMEATLKNVLYVMTAIIILLVTLLIMNTLGKIIHDSTKEIGIFRALGAKKKHIVKIFMIEALAMAYCGALIGLAAGWLASIAISFGFLKWIFVETNSYGGTAQPKMPAYFIGFPVYYYLLIISATLALAAITGYARARKASSMRIVNALRDERG
;
A
#
# COMPACT_ATOMS: atom_id res chain seq x y z
N LYS A 1 -9.94 60.73 -5.31
CA LYS A 1 -9.98 59.72 -6.41
C LYS A 1 -9.12 58.55 -5.97
N ASP A 2 -9.66 57.82 -5.01
CA ASP A 2 -9.02 56.73 -4.29
C ASP A 2 -8.96 55.49 -5.18
N LYS A 3 -7.74 55.15 -5.60
CA LYS A 3 -7.52 53.82 -6.17
C LYS A 3 -7.42 52.85 -5.01
N GLY A 4 -8.54 52.16 -4.76
CA GLY A 4 -8.65 51.04 -3.83
C GLY A 4 -7.77 49.87 -4.25
N TYR A 5 -6.48 49.95 -3.97
CA TYR A 5 -5.59 48.80 -3.95
C TYR A 5 -5.82 48.08 -2.61
N SER A 6 -6.74 47.12 -2.60
CA SER A 6 -6.80 46.15 -1.52
C SER A 6 -5.49 45.38 -1.51
N VAL A 7 -4.65 45.67 -0.52
CA VAL A 7 -3.50 44.83 -0.17
C VAL A 7 -4.06 43.52 0.35
N VAL A 8 -4.43 42.62 -0.57
CA VAL A 8 -4.63 41.21 -0.27
C VAL A 8 -3.29 40.72 0.27
N SER A 9 -3.21 40.65 1.60
CA SER A 9 -1.99 40.33 2.31
C SER A 9 -1.54 38.93 1.87
N TYR A 10 -0.27 38.79 1.50
CA TYR A 10 0.28 37.49 1.08
C TYR A 10 0.12 36.42 2.17
N LEU A 11 -0.01 36.85 3.42
CA LEU A 11 -0.26 35.98 4.57
C LEU A 11 -1.64 35.30 4.48
N ASP A 12 -2.70 36.03 4.12
CA ASP A 12 -4.05 35.48 3.98
C ASP A 12 -4.13 34.41 2.88
N ARG A 13 -3.34 34.56 1.80
CA ARG A 13 -3.26 33.55 0.72
C ARG A 13 -2.52 32.30 1.15
N ILE A 14 -1.47 32.42 1.95
CA ILE A 14 -0.70 31.27 2.45
C ILE A 14 -1.55 30.49 3.46
N GLU A 15 -2.23 31.18 4.37
CA GLU A 15 -3.15 30.55 5.33
C GLU A 15 -4.30 29.83 4.61
N PHE A 16 -4.91 30.47 3.61
CA PHE A 16 -5.95 29.84 2.79
C PHE A 16 -5.43 28.59 2.04
N ILE A 17 -4.26 28.66 1.41
CA ILE A 17 -3.64 27.50 0.72
C ILE A 17 -3.34 26.37 1.72
N GLN A 18 -2.78 26.70 2.88
CA GLN A 18 -2.48 25.72 3.93
C GLN A 18 -3.75 25.04 4.46
N GLN A 19 -4.83 25.79 4.63
CA GLN A 19 -6.10 25.25 5.08
C GLN A 19 -6.75 24.34 4.03
N MET A 20 -6.67 24.70 2.75
CA MET A 20 -7.09 23.83 1.65
C MET A 20 -6.25 22.55 1.59
N GLU A 21 -4.93 22.67 1.72
CA GLU A 21 -4.02 21.52 1.71
C GLU A 21 -4.31 20.56 2.87
N ALA A 22 -4.50 21.10 4.09
CA ALA A 22 -4.83 20.31 5.27
C ALA A 22 -6.15 19.56 5.10
N THR A 23 -7.17 20.22 4.54
CA THR A 23 -8.49 19.60 4.29
C THR A 23 -8.38 18.45 3.29
N LEU A 24 -7.66 18.65 2.18
CA LEU A 24 -7.44 17.60 1.18
C LEU A 24 -6.66 16.40 1.75
N LYS A 25 -5.59 16.67 2.53
CA LYS A 25 -4.83 15.60 3.21
C LYS A 25 -5.70 14.80 4.17
N ASN A 26 -6.55 15.46 4.95
CA ASN A 26 -7.45 14.78 5.88
C ASN A 26 -8.41 13.83 5.16
N VAL A 27 -8.98 14.25 4.02
CA VAL A 27 -9.83 13.37 3.21
C VAL A 27 -9.05 12.15 2.71
N LEU A 28 -7.83 12.35 2.19
CA LEU A 28 -6.97 11.24 1.74
C LEU A 28 -6.61 10.27 2.88
N TYR A 29 -6.37 10.78 4.09
CA TYR A 29 -6.11 9.94 5.25
C TYR A 29 -7.31 9.08 5.62
N VAL A 30 -8.53 9.64 5.59
CA VAL A 30 -9.76 8.87 5.82
C VAL A 30 -9.94 7.78 4.76
N MET A 31 -9.72 8.09 3.49
CA MET A 31 -9.78 7.09 2.41
C MET A 31 -8.74 5.98 2.60
N THR A 32 -7.53 6.35 3.00
CA THR A 32 -6.45 5.39 3.28
C THR A 32 -6.84 4.45 4.43
N ALA A 33 -7.45 4.98 5.50
CA ALA A 33 -7.94 4.16 6.61
C ALA A 33 -8.99 3.15 6.16
N ILE A 34 -9.91 3.54 5.28
CA ILE A 34 -10.93 2.63 4.70
C ILE A 34 -10.26 1.53 3.87
N ILE A 35 -9.28 1.87 3.03
CA ILE A 35 -8.54 0.89 2.23
C ILE A 35 -7.83 -0.12 3.13
N ILE A 36 -7.17 0.33 4.20
CA ILE A 36 -6.50 -0.57 5.17
C ILE A 36 -7.51 -1.54 5.80
N LEU A 37 -8.70 -1.05 6.15
CA LEU A 37 -9.78 -1.89 6.68
C LEU A 37 -10.18 -2.96 5.67
N LEU A 38 -10.44 -2.57 4.42
CA LEU A 38 -10.82 -3.50 3.34
C LEU A 38 -9.73 -4.56 3.08
N VAL A 39 -8.47 -4.13 3.01
CA VAL A 39 -7.32 -5.05 2.82
C VAL A 39 -7.22 -6.02 3.99
N THR A 40 -7.45 -5.56 5.22
CA THR A 40 -7.42 -6.43 6.40
C THR A 40 -8.51 -7.50 6.33
N LEU A 41 -9.74 -7.14 5.97
CA LEU A 41 -10.83 -8.10 5.77
C LEU A 41 -10.53 -9.08 4.62
N LEU A 42 -9.98 -8.59 3.51
CA LEU A 42 -9.57 -9.41 2.38
C LEU A 42 -8.52 -10.45 2.79
N ILE A 43 -7.53 -10.04 3.57
CA ILE A 43 -6.48 -10.93 4.09
C ILE A 43 -7.09 -11.98 5.01
N MET A 44 -8.00 -11.61 5.92
CA MET A 44 -8.68 -12.56 6.81
C MET A 44 -9.42 -13.65 6.01
N ASN A 45 -10.19 -13.25 5.02
CA ASN A 45 -10.95 -14.17 4.16
C ASN A 45 -10.01 -15.10 3.36
N THR A 46 -8.90 -14.57 2.86
CA THR A 46 -7.92 -15.32 2.09
C THR A 46 -7.12 -16.30 2.97
N LEU A 47 -6.73 -15.89 4.18
CA LEU A 47 -6.03 -16.75 5.13
C LEU A 47 -6.86 -17.97 5.52
N GLY A 48 -8.19 -17.80 5.64
CA GLY A 48 -9.10 -18.92 5.87
C GLY A 48 -8.99 -19.98 4.78
N LYS A 49 -8.99 -19.56 3.51
CA LYS A 49 -8.81 -20.44 2.35
C LYS A 49 -7.44 -21.13 2.35
N ILE A 50 -6.36 -20.36 2.51
CA ILE A 50 -4.98 -20.87 2.47
C ILE A 50 -4.70 -21.92 3.54
N ILE A 51 -5.26 -21.77 4.75
CA ILE A 51 -5.02 -22.72 5.85
C ILE A 51 -5.53 -24.13 5.50
N HIS A 52 -6.63 -24.24 4.76
CA HIS A 52 -7.17 -25.53 4.35
C HIS A 52 -6.22 -26.23 3.35
N ASP A 53 -5.78 -25.50 2.33
CA ASP A 53 -4.92 -26.02 1.25
C ASP A 53 -3.52 -26.40 1.76
N SER A 54 -2.87 -25.52 2.53
CA SER A 54 -1.51 -25.75 3.06
C SER A 54 -1.44 -26.88 4.09
N THR A 55 -2.56 -27.27 4.71
CA THR A 55 -2.57 -28.42 5.65
C THR A 55 -2.32 -29.73 4.91
N LYS A 56 -2.87 -29.90 3.69
CA LYS A 56 -2.61 -31.06 2.83
C LYS A 56 -1.15 -31.14 2.40
N GLU A 57 -0.59 -30.02 1.95
CA GLU A 57 0.80 -29.94 1.50
C GLU A 57 1.80 -30.24 2.63
N ILE A 58 1.58 -29.70 3.82
CA ILE A 58 2.41 -29.99 5.00
C ILE A 58 2.32 -31.47 5.39
N GLY A 59 1.17 -32.11 5.19
CA GLY A 59 0.99 -33.55 5.36
C GLY A 59 1.92 -34.37 4.46
N ILE A 60 2.05 -33.99 3.19
CA ILE A 60 2.93 -34.64 2.21
C ILE A 60 4.41 -34.44 2.59
N PHE A 61 4.81 -33.21 2.92
CA PHE A 61 6.19 -32.94 3.35
C PHE A 61 6.58 -33.70 4.63
N ARG A 62 5.65 -33.89 5.57
CA ARG A 62 5.90 -34.68 6.78
C ARG A 62 5.95 -36.18 6.50
N ALA A 63 5.18 -36.68 5.53
CA ALA A 63 5.27 -38.08 5.07
C ALA A 63 6.64 -38.39 4.42
N LEU A 64 7.25 -37.40 3.77
CA LEU A 64 8.61 -37.48 3.21
C LEU A 64 9.72 -37.27 4.28
N GLY A 65 9.38 -37.15 5.56
CA GLY A 65 10.36 -37.04 6.66
C GLY A 65 10.91 -35.63 6.91
N ALA A 66 10.32 -34.58 6.32
CA ALA A 66 10.80 -33.21 6.53
C ALA A 66 10.63 -32.75 7.99
N LYS A 67 11.73 -32.24 8.57
CA LYS A 67 11.73 -31.68 9.94
C LYS A 67 10.96 -30.35 9.98
N LYS A 68 10.21 -30.10 11.06
CA LYS A 68 9.42 -28.86 11.29
C LYS A 68 10.18 -27.55 11.02
N LYS A 69 11.49 -27.51 11.35
CA LYS A 69 12.35 -26.33 11.12
C LYS A 69 12.53 -25.98 9.64
N HIS A 70 12.61 -26.99 8.76
CA HIS A 70 12.74 -26.76 7.31
C HIS A 70 11.46 -26.18 6.73
N ILE A 71 10.30 -26.70 7.16
CA ILE A 71 8.99 -26.24 6.73
C ILE A 71 8.81 -24.76 7.09
N VAL A 72 9.10 -24.37 8.33
CA VAL A 72 9.03 -22.97 8.78
C VAL A 72 9.97 -22.06 7.95
N LYS A 73 11.20 -22.52 7.66
CA LYS A 73 12.16 -21.73 6.89
C LYS A 73 11.70 -21.47 5.45
N ILE A 74 11.11 -22.48 4.81
CA ILE A 74 10.57 -22.37 3.44
C ILE A 74 9.45 -21.32 3.40
N PHE A 75 8.46 -21.43 4.27
CA PHE A 75 7.35 -20.45 4.32
C PHE A 75 7.82 -19.02 4.63
N MET A 76 8.86 -18.88 5.44
CA MET A 76 9.41 -17.57 5.80
C MET A 76 10.15 -16.92 4.62
N ILE A 77 10.90 -17.71 3.84
CA ILE A 77 11.56 -17.25 2.61
C ILE A 77 10.51 -16.89 1.54
N GLU A 78 9.48 -17.73 1.37
CA GLU A 78 8.39 -17.48 0.43
C GLU A 78 7.65 -16.17 0.75
N ALA A 79 7.29 -15.97 2.03
CA ALA A 79 6.63 -14.74 2.46
C ALA A 79 7.50 -13.50 2.23
N LEU A 80 8.80 -13.57 2.51
CA LEU A 80 9.75 -12.48 2.24
C LEU A 80 9.89 -12.20 0.75
N ALA A 81 10.00 -13.23 -0.09
CA ALA A 81 10.10 -13.10 -1.54
C ALA A 81 8.84 -12.43 -2.13
N MET A 82 7.65 -12.89 -1.74
CA MET A 82 6.39 -12.29 -2.17
C MET A 82 6.27 -10.82 -1.74
N ALA A 83 6.69 -10.49 -0.52
CA ALA A 83 6.65 -9.12 -0.02
C ALA A 83 7.63 -8.20 -0.72
N TYR A 84 8.83 -8.68 -1.01
CA TYR A 84 9.84 -7.93 -1.75
C TYR A 84 9.36 -7.62 -3.17
N CYS A 85 8.83 -8.63 -3.88
CA CYS A 85 8.24 -8.45 -5.21
C CYS A 85 7.04 -7.49 -5.17
N GLY A 86 6.15 -7.65 -4.19
CA GLY A 86 4.99 -6.77 -4.01
C GLY A 86 5.37 -5.32 -3.73
N ALA A 87 6.39 -5.08 -2.88
CA ALA A 87 6.90 -3.75 -2.57
C ALA A 87 7.52 -3.08 -3.82
N LEU A 88 8.31 -3.82 -4.59
CA LEU A 88 8.91 -3.32 -5.83
C LEU A 88 7.85 -2.96 -6.87
N ILE A 89 6.89 -3.85 -7.10
CA ILE A 89 5.80 -3.63 -8.07
C ILE A 89 4.92 -2.46 -7.62
N GLY A 90 4.56 -2.40 -6.34
CA GLY A 90 3.74 -1.33 -5.79
C GLY A 90 4.43 0.03 -5.88
N LEU A 91 5.74 0.09 -5.59
CA LEU A 91 6.53 1.31 -5.72
C LEU A 91 6.63 1.77 -7.19
N ALA A 92 6.92 0.85 -8.11
CA ALA A 92 7.01 1.15 -9.53
C ALA A 92 5.66 1.61 -10.09
N ALA A 93 4.57 0.91 -9.77
CA ALA A 93 3.23 1.26 -10.20
C ALA A 93 2.77 2.61 -9.62
N GLY A 94 3.04 2.86 -8.33
CA GLY A 94 2.73 4.14 -7.70
C GLY A 94 3.50 5.30 -8.31
N TRP A 95 4.78 5.08 -8.65
CA TRP A 95 5.60 6.08 -9.34
C TRP A 95 5.10 6.37 -10.76
N LEU A 96 4.79 5.33 -11.53
CA LEU A 96 4.22 5.47 -12.88
C LEU A 96 2.85 6.14 -12.85
N ALA A 97 1.97 5.76 -11.92
CA ALA A 97 0.66 6.36 -11.76
C ALA A 97 0.78 7.86 -11.40
N SER A 98 1.70 8.22 -10.52
CA SER A 98 1.98 9.62 -10.22
C SER A 98 2.41 10.41 -11.46
N ILE A 99 3.37 9.88 -12.21
CA ILE A 99 3.86 10.49 -13.44
C ILE A 99 2.70 10.67 -14.42
N ALA A 100 1.89 9.62 -14.64
CA ALA A 100 0.76 9.64 -15.55
C ALA A 100 -0.29 10.67 -15.14
N ILE A 101 -0.64 10.74 -13.84
CA ILE A 101 -1.58 11.74 -13.31
C ILE A 101 -0.99 13.13 -13.46
N SER A 102 0.28 13.35 -13.11
CA SER A 102 0.92 14.66 -13.22
C SER A 102 0.91 15.16 -14.67
N PHE A 103 1.33 14.33 -15.63
CA PHE A 103 1.31 14.71 -17.05
C PHE A 103 -0.10 14.87 -17.62
N GLY A 104 -1.04 13.97 -17.27
CA GLY A 104 -2.41 14.01 -17.79
C GLY A 104 -3.25 15.15 -17.19
N PHE A 105 -3.21 15.32 -15.88
CA PHE A 105 -3.93 16.34 -15.14
C PHE A 105 -3.42 17.75 -15.46
N LEU A 106 -2.10 17.96 -15.54
CA LEU A 106 -1.56 19.27 -15.95
C LEU A 106 -1.96 19.62 -17.37
N LYS A 107 -1.90 18.66 -18.31
CA LYS A 107 -2.29 18.92 -19.70
C LYS A 107 -3.77 19.32 -19.79
N TRP A 108 -4.64 18.67 -19.02
CA TRP A 108 -6.07 18.99 -18.96
C TRP A 108 -6.32 20.41 -18.41
N ILE A 109 -5.76 20.75 -17.26
CA ILE A 109 -5.89 22.10 -16.66
C ILE A 109 -5.29 23.19 -17.56
N PHE A 110 -4.15 22.92 -18.20
CA PHE A 110 -3.47 23.89 -19.05
C PHE A 110 -4.28 24.20 -20.31
N VAL A 111 -4.85 23.20 -20.98
CA VAL A 111 -5.71 23.41 -22.16
C VAL A 111 -6.93 24.27 -21.84
N GLU A 112 -7.53 24.06 -20.66
CA GLU A 112 -8.69 24.84 -20.22
C GLU A 112 -8.30 26.28 -19.83
N THR A 113 -7.16 26.48 -19.15
CA THR A 113 -6.69 27.81 -18.72
C THR A 113 -6.24 28.72 -19.87
N ASN A 114 -5.60 28.16 -20.91
CA ASN A 114 -5.19 28.94 -22.09
C ASN A 114 -6.38 29.38 -22.96
N SER A 115 -7.51 28.67 -22.89
CA SER A 115 -8.74 29.05 -23.59
C SER A 115 -9.38 30.32 -22.99
N TYR A 116 -8.99 30.72 -21.77
CA TYR A 116 -9.39 31.96 -21.11
C TYR A 116 -8.28 33.03 -21.05
N GLY A 117 -7.18 32.86 -21.81
CA GLY A 117 -6.10 33.84 -21.91
C GLY A 117 -5.13 33.89 -20.73
N GLY A 118 -5.13 32.89 -19.84
CA GLY A 118 -4.20 32.82 -18.71
C GLY A 118 -2.84 32.22 -19.09
N THR A 119 -1.76 32.99 -18.97
CA THR A 119 -0.36 32.52 -19.18
C THR A 119 0.20 31.80 -17.95
N ALA A 120 -0.61 31.01 -17.25
CA ALA A 120 -0.16 30.27 -16.09
C ALA A 120 0.78 29.15 -16.53
N GLN A 121 2.09 29.41 -16.48
CA GLN A 121 3.09 28.37 -16.67
C GLN A 121 2.90 27.31 -15.59
N PRO A 122 2.62 26.04 -15.93
CA PRO A 122 2.51 25.00 -14.94
C PRO A 122 3.90 24.78 -14.35
N LYS A 123 4.13 25.23 -13.12
CA LYS A 123 5.22 24.70 -12.30
C LYS A 123 4.92 23.21 -12.16
N MET A 124 5.69 22.37 -12.84
CA MET A 124 5.52 20.92 -12.77
C MET A 124 5.52 20.54 -11.28
N PRO A 125 4.39 20.03 -10.74
CA PRO A 125 4.38 19.53 -9.39
C PRO A 125 5.21 18.26 -9.43
N ALA A 126 6.49 18.39 -9.10
CA ALA A 126 7.41 17.29 -8.87
C ALA A 126 7.04 16.58 -7.55
N TYR A 127 5.76 16.31 -7.31
CA TYR A 127 5.26 15.87 -6.01
C TYR A 127 5.89 14.52 -5.60
N PHE A 128 6.21 13.63 -6.54
CA PHE A 128 6.89 12.36 -6.22
C PHE A 128 8.43 12.43 -6.23
N ILE A 129 9.06 13.39 -6.91
CA ILE A 129 10.52 13.62 -6.79
C ILE A 129 10.83 14.47 -5.54
N GLY A 130 9.85 15.24 -5.06
CA GLY A 130 9.95 16.11 -3.90
C GLY A 130 9.61 15.46 -2.56
N PHE A 131 9.00 14.25 -2.53
CA PHE A 131 8.89 13.53 -1.27
C PHE A 131 10.27 13.03 -0.85
N PRO A 132 10.72 13.34 0.38
CA PRO A 132 12.04 12.95 0.82
C PRO A 132 12.19 11.43 0.84
N VAL A 133 13.36 10.96 0.41
CA VAL A 133 13.68 9.53 0.19
C VAL A 133 13.35 8.63 1.39
N TYR A 134 13.33 9.19 2.60
CA TYR A 134 12.98 8.45 3.81
C TYR A 134 11.54 7.91 3.79
N TYR A 135 10.58 8.53 3.10
CA TYR A 135 9.21 8.01 3.03
C TYR A 135 9.15 6.69 2.25
N TYR A 136 9.89 6.59 1.15
CA TYR A 136 9.98 5.36 0.37
C TYR A 136 10.64 4.24 1.17
N LEU A 137 11.73 4.56 1.89
CA LEU A 137 12.38 3.61 2.80
C LEU A 137 11.45 3.16 3.93
N LEU A 138 10.66 4.07 4.50
CA LEU A 138 9.67 3.75 5.52
C LEU A 138 8.63 2.76 4.98
N ILE A 139 8.04 3.02 3.80
CA ILE A 139 7.05 2.13 3.19
C ILE A 139 7.64 0.74 2.94
N ILE A 140 8.84 0.65 2.35
CA ILE A 140 9.51 -0.64 2.12
C ILE A 140 9.74 -1.37 3.45
N SER A 141 10.24 -0.67 4.47
CA SER A 141 10.48 -1.26 5.79
C SER A 141 9.19 -1.74 6.46
N ALA A 142 8.10 -0.98 6.32
CA ALA A 142 6.79 -1.31 6.88
C ALA A 142 6.19 -2.53 6.17
N THR A 143 6.31 -2.63 4.84
CA THR A 143 5.87 -3.81 4.07
C THR A 143 6.66 -5.06 4.44
N LEU A 144 8.00 -4.93 4.58
CA LEU A 144 8.84 -6.05 5.03
C LEU A 144 8.48 -6.50 6.44
N ALA A 145 8.22 -5.56 7.37
CA ALA A 145 7.81 -5.85 8.72
C ALA A 145 6.45 -6.57 8.75
N LEU A 146 5.46 -6.08 8.00
CA LEU A 146 4.14 -6.70 7.90
C LEU A 146 4.22 -8.12 7.29
N ALA A 147 5.07 -8.31 6.29
CA ALA A 147 5.34 -9.61 5.69
C ALA A 147 6.02 -10.59 6.64
N ALA A 148 6.97 -10.11 7.45
CA ALA A 148 7.60 -10.93 8.48
C ALA A 148 6.58 -11.35 9.54
N ILE A 149 5.72 -10.43 9.99
CA ILE A 149 4.65 -10.72 10.97
C ILE A 149 3.66 -11.74 10.40
N THR A 150 3.14 -11.51 9.19
CA THR A 150 2.16 -12.40 8.56
C THR A 150 2.76 -13.74 8.14
N GLY A 151 4.01 -13.76 7.66
CA GLY A 151 4.75 -14.98 7.33
C GLY A 151 5.03 -15.83 8.57
N TYR A 152 5.43 -15.20 9.67
CA TYR A 152 5.60 -15.88 10.95
C TYR A 152 4.27 -16.42 11.50
N ALA A 153 3.19 -15.64 11.41
CA ALA A 153 1.85 -16.08 11.78
C ALA A 153 1.38 -17.29 10.94
N ARG A 154 1.61 -17.27 9.62
CA ARG A 154 1.34 -18.40 8.71
C ARG A 154 2.15 -19.64 9.10
N ALA A 155 3.46 -19.51 9.25
CA ALA A 155 4.34 -20.63 9.59
C ALA A 155 3.99 -21.26 10.95
N ARG A 156 3.68 -20.44 11.96
CA ARG A 156 3.31 -20.92 13.30
C ARG A 156 1.97 -21.67 13.27
N LYS A 157 0.92 -21.06 12.70
CA LYS A 157 -0.43 -21.63 12.67
C LYS A 157 -0.48 -22.89 11.81
N ALA A 158 0.24 -22.93 10.69
CA ALA A 158 0.33 -24.11 9.83
C ALA A 158 1.10 -25.27 10.49
N SER A 159 2.15 -24.99 11.27
CA SER A 159 2.94 -26.04 11.96
C SER A 159 2.22 -26.72 13.15
N SER A 160 1.20 -26.06 13.70
CA SER A 160 0.38 -26.57 14.81
C SER A 160 -0.82 -27.39 14.37
N MET A 161 -1.20 -27.36 13.08
CA MET A 161 -2.32 -28.14 12.56
C MET A 161 -1.95 -29.62 12.57
N ARG A 162 -2.58 -30.36 13.50
CA ARG A 162 -2.38 -31.79 13.70
C ARG A 162 -3.31 -32.53 12.73
N ILE A 163 -2.72 -33.34 11.85
CA ILE A 163 -3.36 -34.22 10.84
C ILE A 163 -4.59 -35.00 11.38
N VAL A 164 -4.66 -35.22 12.69
CA VAL A 164 -5.72 -36.01 13.36
C VAL A 164 -7.14 -35.44 13.17
N ASN A 165 -7.34 -34.13 12.98
CA ASN A 165 -8.69 -33.58 12.75
C ASN A 165 -9.15 -33.66 11.27
N ALA A 166 -8.23 -33.86 10.32
CA ALA A 166 -8.57 -33.97 8.91
C ALA A 166 -9.24 -35.31 8.55
N LEU A 167 -9.03 -36.35 9.37
CA LEU A 167 -9.63 -37.68 9.17
C LEU A 167 -10.97 -37.86 9.91
N ARG A 168 -11.41 -36.88 10.71
CA ARG A 168 -12.70 -36.94 11.43
C ARG A 168 -13.86 -36.30 10.66
N ASP A 169 -13.56 -35.56 9.59
CA ASP A 169 -14.54 -34.86 8.75
C ASP A 169 -15.09 -35.74 7.60
N GLU A 170 -14.43 -36.86 7.28
CA GLU A 170 -14.90 -37.82 6.26
C GLU A 170 -15.85 -38.91 6.82
N ARG A 171 -16.31 -38.79 8.09
CA ARG A 171 -17.28 -39.71 8.69
C ARG A 171 -18.46 -39.00 9.40
N GLY A 172 -18.78 -37.78 8.98
CA GLY A 172 -19.95 -37.03 9.43
C GLY A 172 -20.94 -36.86 8.31
#